data_AF-A0A817QPS7-F1
#
_entry.id   AF-A0A817QPS7-F1
#
_cell.length_a   1.000
_cell.length_b   1.000
_cell.length_c   1.000
_cell.angle_alpha   90.00
_cell.angle_beta   90.00
_cell.angle_gamma   90.00
#
_symmetry.space_group_name_H-M   'P 1'
#
loop_
_entity.id
_entity.type
_entity.pdbx_description
1 polymer ?
#
loop_
_entity_poly.entity_id
_entity_poly.type
_entity_poly.pdbx_seq_one_letter_code
_entity_poly.pdbx_strand_id
1 'polypeptide(L)'
;MNIKIKSLANELSEIKKNFEIEREKIKTCYEKQIRTIQQQGWVMLQQQIQAQNQYLSLMSTMMKDNLSAIGEFATTITSLSEIIKSKYTDESDRNKIEMMKTMINSSLQHIKNLNDSFIKQETNLNSIMNKQSQIFETTLDCFLPTNNG
;
A
#
# COMPACT_ATOMS: atom_id res chain seq x y z
N MET A 1 35.42 6.15 -69.58
CA MET A 1 34.72 5.41 -68.51
C MET A 1 34.92 6.10 -67.16
N ASN A 2 34.24 7.23 -66.88
CA ASN A 2 34.50 7.97 -65.63
C ASN A 2 33.35 8.85 -65.11
N ILE A 3 32.45 9.34 -65.97
CA ILE A 3 31.33 10.20 -65.54
C ILE A 3 30.15 9.38 -64.97
N LYS A 4 29.80 8.27 -65.62
CA LYS A 4 28.68 7.41 -65.22
C LYS A 4 28.90 6.73 -63.86
N ILE A 5 30.16 6.34 -63.56
CA ILE A 5 30.55 5.76 -62.27
C ILE A 5 30.43 6.80 -61.14
N LYS A 6 30.83 8.06 -61.39
CA LYS A 6 30.69 9.15 -60.41
C LYS A 6 29.22 9.50 -60.14
N SER A 7 28.37 9.52 -61.16
CA SER A 7 26.91 9.74 -60.98
C SER A 7 26.30 8.67 -60.08
N LEU A 8 26.57 7.40 -60.38
CA LEU A 8 26.05 6.27 -59.59
C LEU A 8 26.58 6.27 -58.15
N ALA A 9 27.83 6.69 -57.93
CA ALA A 9 28.39 6.84 -56.58
C ALA A 9 27.68 7.95 -55.78
N ASN A 10 27.33 9.06 -56.43
CA ASN A 10 26.59 10.15 -55.79
C ASN A 10 25.15 9.72 -55.45
N GLU A 11 24.45 9.07 -56.39
CA GLU A 11 23.10 8.54 -56.18
C GLU A 11 23.08 7.51 -55.03
N LEU A 12 24.07 6.61 -54.97
CA LEU A 12 24.21 5.65 -53.89
C LEU A 12 24.45 6.33 -52.53
N SER A 13 25.29 7.36 -52.51
CA SER A 13 25.56 8.15 -51.30
C SER A 13 24.30 8.85 -50.80
N GLU A 14 23.47 9.36 -51.70
CA GLU A 14 22.23 10.06 -51.36
C GLU A 14 21.16 9.09 -50.85
N ILE A 15 21.02 7.92 -51.49
CA ILE A 15 20.16 6.84 -51.01
C ILE A 15 20.58 6.41 -49.60
N LYS A 16 21.88 6.20 -49.35
CA LYS A 16 22.39 5.82 -48.02
C LYS A 16 22.05 6.87 -46.96
N LYS A 17 22.26 8.16 -47.28
CA LYS A 17 21.93 9.26 -46.37
C LYS A 17 20.44 9.30 -46.04
N ASN A 18 19.58 9.09 -47.04
CA ASN A 18 18.14 9.04 -46.82
C ASN A 18 17.73 7.85 -45.95
N PHE A 19 18.35 6.68 -46.13
CA PHE A 19 18.16 5.53 -45.24
C PHE A 19 18.58 5.81 -43.80
N GLU A 20 19.70 6.50 -43.58
CA GLU A 20 20.16 6.86 -42.24
C GLU A 20 19.20 7.86 -41.55
N ILE A 21 18.69 8.84 -42.30
CA ILE A 21 17.69 9.79 -41.81
C ILE A 21 16.40 9.08 -41.41
N GLU A 22 15.88 8.20 -42.26
CA GLU A 22 14.64 7.46 -41.95
C GLU A 22 14.83 6.48 -40.80
N ARG A 23 15.98 5.81 -40.71
CA ARG A 23 16.33 4.96 -39.56
C ARG A 23 16.31 5.76 -38.26
N GLU A 24 16.89 6.95 -38.25
CA GLU A 24 16.96 7.77 -37.03
C GLU A 24 15.57 8.32 -36.63
N LYS A 25 14.72 8.67 -37.61
CA LYS A 25 13.32 9.05 -37.36
C LYS A 25 12.53 7.91 -36.72
N ILE A 26 12.65 6.70 -37.25
CA ILE A 26 11.97 5.51 -36.71
C ILE A 26 12.46 5.22 -35.30
N LYS A 27 13.77 5.25 -35.06
CA LYS A 27 14.37 5.07 -33.74
C LYS A 27 13.84 6.10 -32.73
N THR A 28 13.85 7.38 -33.08
CA THR A 28 13.35 8.46 -32.22
C THR A 28 11.86 8.28 -31.90
N CYS A 29 11.06 7.82 -32.87
CA CYS A 29 9.65 7.53 -32.67
C CYS A 29 9.45 6.42 -31.62
N TYR A 30 10.18 5.31 -31.74
CA TYR A 30 10.12 4.22 -30.78
C TYR A 30 10.58 4.63 -29.39
N GLU A 31 11.68 5.38 -29.27
CA GLU A 31 12.14 5.91 -27.99
C GLU A 31 11.11 6.82 -27.31
N LYS A 32 10.37 7.61 -28.10
CA LYS A 32 9.28 8.44 -27.58
C LYS A 32 8.11 7.58 -27.10
N GLN A 33 7.69 6.59 -27.88
CA GLN A 33 6.60 5.67 -27.52
C GLN A 33 6.92 4.88 -26.25
N ILE A 34 8.15 4.36 -26.12
CA ILE A 34 8.61 3.64 -24.94
C ILE A 34 8.52 4.55 -23.70
N ARG A 35 9.03 5.79 -23.79
CA ARG A 35 8.94 6.77 -22.69
C ARG A 35 7.50 7.06 -22.30
N THR A 36 6.60 7.20 -23.28
CA THR A 36 5.17 7.43 -23.01
C THR A 36 4.53 6.24 -22.29
N ILE A 37 4.77 5.01 -22.74
CA ILE A 37 4.22 3.80 -22.09
C ILE A 37 4.76 3.68 -20.65
N GLN A 38 6.05 3.93 -20.45
CA GLN A 38 6.67 3.92 -19.13
C GLN A 38 6.04 4.98 -18.21
N GLN A 39 5.89 6.22 -18.69
CA GLN A 39 5.27 7.29 -17.91
C GLN A 39 3.81 7.00 -17.57
N GLN A 40 3.03 6.45 -18.51
CA GLN A 40 1.64 6.07 -18.28
C GLN A 40 1.53 4.92 -17.27
N GLY A 41 2.33 3.87 -17.44
CA GLY A 41 2.38 2.75 -16.48
C GLY A 41 2.76 3.22 -15.08
N TRP A 42 3.66 4.19 -14.98
CA TRP A 42 4.06 4.79 -13.71
C TRP A 42 2.93 5.56 -13.02
N VAL A 43 2.21 6.41 -13.75
CA VAL A 43 1.05 7.16 -13.22
C VAL A 43 -0.03 6.19 -12.74
N MET A 44 -0.31 5.14 -13.51
CA MET A 44 -1.29 4.12 -13.11
C MET A 44 -0.87 3.39 -11.83
N LEU A 45 0.41 3.01 -11.71
CA LEU A 45 0.93 2.37 -10.51
C LEU A 45 0.84 3.28 -9.28
N GLN A 46 1.20 4.57 -9.42
CA GLN A 46 1.07 5.56 -8.35
C GLN A 46 -0.37 5.70 -7.87
N GLN A 47 -1.32 5.79 -8.79
CA GLN A 47 -2.75 5.87 -8.45
C GLN A 47 -3.23 4.62 -7.72
N GLN A 48 -2.81 3.43 -8.16
CA GLN A 48 -3.18 2.17 -7.50
C GLN A 48 -2.62 2.09 -6.07
N ILE A 49 -1.36 2.49 -5.85
CA ILE A 49 -0.74 2.52 -4.52
C ILE A 49 -1.46 3.54 -3.63
N GLN A 50 -1.76 4.73 -4.12
CA GLN A 50 -2.46 5.75 -3.34
C GLN A 50 -3.85 5.28 -2.91
N ALA A 51 -4.60 4.63 -3.79
CA ALA A 51 -5.90 4.05 -3.47
C ALA A 51 -5.79 2.95 -2.40
N GLN A 52 -4.78 2.08 -2.49
CA GLN A 52 -4.51 1.06 -1.47
C GLN A 52 -4.20 1.70 -0.10
N ASN A 53 -3.34 2.72 -0.06
CA ASN A 53 -2.99 3.40 1.19
C ASN A 53 -4.19 4.10 1.84
N GLN A 54 -5.08 4.71 1.04
CA GLN A 54 -6.32 5.30 1.56
C GLN A 54 -7.26 4.26 2.16
N TYR A 55 -7.45 3.13 1.48
CA TYR A 55 -8.27 2.03 1.99
C TYR A 55 -7.73 1.48 3.32
N LEU A 56 -6.41 1.29 3.40
CA LEU A 56 -5.75 0.82 4.61
C LEU A 56 -5.92 1.79 5.79
N SER A 57 -5.80 3.09 5.55
CA SER A 57 -6.02 4.14 6.56
C SER A 57 -7.47 4.14 7.10
N LEU A 58 -8.45 3.99 6.22
CA LEU A 58 -9.87 3.88 6.60
C LEU A 58 -10.11 2.66 7.49
N MET A 59 -9.58 1.50 7.10
CA MET A 59 -9.70 0.26 7.87
C MET A 59 -9.10 0.39 9.27
N SER A 60 -7.91 1.02 9.37
CA SER A 60 -7.26 1.31 10.66
C SER A 60 -8.13 2.20 11.56
N THR A 61 -8.74 3.24 10.99
CA THR A 61 -9.63 4.15 11.73
C THR A 61 -10.86 3.41 12.26
N MET A 62 -11.56 2.65 11.40
CA MET A 62 -12.73 1.86 11.83
C MET A 62 -12.39 0.85 12.93
N MET A 63 -11.20 0.22 12.86
CA MET A 63 -10.74 -0.69 13.91
C MET A 63 -10.50 0.04 15.24
N LYS A 64 -9.90 1.23 15.20
CA LYS A 64 -9.67 2.05 16.39
C LYS A 64 -10.98 2.44 17.07
N ASP A 65 -11.98 2.85 16.29
CA ASP A 65 -13.31 3.22 16.81
C ASP A 65 -13.99 2.03 17.49
N ASN A 66 -13.94 0.85 16.85
CA ASN A 66 -14.46 -0.38 17.45
C ASN A 66 -13.76 -0.73 18.77
N LEU A 67 -12.43 -0.56 18.86
CA LEU A 67 -11.68 -0.79 20.09
C LEU A 67 -12.07 0.20 21.20
N SER A 68 -12.32 1.47 20.86
CA SER A 68 -12.81 2.47 21.82
C SER A 68 -14.17 2.06 22.39
N ALA A 69 -15.12 1.68 21.53
CA ALA A 69 -16.45 1.25 21.94
C ALA A 69 -16.39 0.00 22.85
N ILE A 70 -15.48 -0.93 22.55
CA ILE A 70 -15.20 -2.10 23.39
C ILE A 70 -14.67 -1.68 24.77
N GLY A 71 -13.76 -0.72 24.84
CA GLY A 71 -13.22 -0.18 26.09
C GLY A 71 -14.29 0.49 26.97
N GLU A 72 -15.19 1.26 26.36
CA GLU A 72 -16.34 1.88 27.04
C GLU A 72 -17.32 0.83 27.59
N PHE A 73 -17.58 -0.21 26.81
CA PHE A 73 -18.40 -1.34 27.25
C PHE A 73 -17.77 -2.07 28.46
N ALA A 74 -16.46 -2.32 28.43
CA ALA A 74 -15.73 -2.91 29.55
C ALA A 74 -15.79 -2.04 30.82
N THR A 75 -15.72 -0.72 30.67
CA THR A 75 -15.85 0.24 31.77
C THR A 75 -17.25 0.18 32.39
N THR A 76 -18.28 0.14 31.55
CA THR A 76 -19.69 0.02 31.98
C THR A 76 -19.92 -1.26 32.78
N ILE A 77 -19.39 -2.39 32.28
CA ILE A 77 -19.43 -3.67 32.96
C ILE A 77 -18.76 -3.61 34.34
N THR A 78 -17.62 -2.93 34.43
CA THR A 78 -16.87 -2.80 35.69
C THR A 78 -17.69 -2.04 36.72
N SER A 79 -18.26 -0.89 36.33
CA SER A 79 -19.15 -0.08 37.17
C SER A 79 -20.38 -0.87 37.63
N LEU A 80 -21.00 -1.65 36.74
CA LEU A 80 -22.14 -2.51 37.10
C LEU A 80 -21.74 -3.57 38.13
N SER A 81 -20.57 -4.20 37.97
CA SER A 81 -20.04 -5.16 38.94
C SER A 81 -19.84 -4.52 40.33
N GLU A 82 -19.35 -3.28 40.41
CA GLU A 82 -19.19 -2.55 41.68
C GLU A 82 -20.54 -2.25 42.35
N ILE A 83 -21.54 -1.81 41.57
CA ILE A 83 -22.90 -1.58 42.06
C ILE A 83 -23.48 -2.88 42.64
N ILE A 84 -23.36 -4.00 41.93
CA ILE A 84 -23.88 -5.29 42.39
C ILE A 84 -23.20 -5.73 43.70
N LYS A 85 -21.88 -5.61 43.80
CA LYS A 85 -21.15 -5.92 45.05
C LYS A 85 -21.66 -5.11 46.25
N SER A 86 -22.07 -3.86 46.04
CA SER A 86 -22.56 -3.01 47.13
C SER A 86 -24.00 -3.32 47.58
N LYS A 87 -24.80 -4.02 46.76
CA LYS A 87 -26.25 -4.23 47.00
C LYS A 87 -26.65 -5.64 47.41
N TYR A 88 -25.86 -6.66 47.10
CA TYR A 88 -26.26 -8.06 47.24
C TYR A 88 -25.38 -8.83 48.23
N THR A 89 -25.92 -9.16 49.40
CA THR A 89 -25.21 -9.79 50.54
C THR A 89 -25.49 -11.29 50.74
N ASP A 90 -26.42 -11.90 49.97
CA ASP A 90 -26.84 -13.30 50.13
C ASP A 90 -26.09 -14.29 49.23
N GLU A 91 -25.99 -15.55 49.68
CA GLU A 91 -25.19 -16.63 49.06
C GLU A 91 -25.60 -16.96 47.60
N SER A 92 -26.90 -16.84 47.27
CA SER A 92 -27.42 -16.98 45.90
C SER A 92 -26.86 -15.89 44.97
N ASP A 93 -26.72 -14.67 45.48
CA ASP A 93 -26.22 -13.55 44.70
C ASP A 93 -24.70 -13.58 44.57
N ARG A 94 -23.97 -14.16 45.54
CA ARG A 94 -22.55 -14.50 45.40
C ARG A 94 -22.26 -15.37 44.18
N ASN A 95 -23.04 -16.43 43.96
CA ASN A 95 -22.85 -17.31 42.80
C ASN A 95 -23.12 -16.60 41.46
N LYS A 96 -24.14 -15.73 41.41
CA LYS A 96 -24.41 -14.89 40.23
C LYS A 96 -23.28 -13.88 39.98
N ILE A 97 -22.74 -13.28 41.04
CA ILE A 97 -21.58 -12.37 40.98
C ILE A 97 -20.34 -13.08 40.46
N GLU A 98 -20.05 -14.31 40.91
CA GLU A 98 -18.89 -15.07 40.42
C GLU A 98 -19.05 -15.51 38.96
N MET A 99 -20.25 -15.91 38.53
CA MET A 99 -20.51 -16.15 37.11
C MET A 99 -20.31 -14.89 36.28
N MET A 100 -20.80 -13.74 36.76
CA MET A 100 -20.59 -12.46 36.09
C MET A 100 -19.10 -12.11 36.02
N LYS A 101 -18.34 -12.19 37.10
CA LYS A 101 -16.88 -11.98 37.08
C LYS A 101 -16.18 -12.88 36.07
N THR A 102 -16.57 -14.15 36.00
CA THR A 102 -15.98 -15.11 35.07
C THR A 102 -16.28 -14.71 33.62
N MET A 103 -17.52 -14.33 33.32
CA MET A 103 -17.91 -13.84 31.98
C MET A 103 -17.19 -12.52 31.63
N ILE A 104 -17.02 -11.62 32.61
CA ILE A 104 -16.31 -10.34 32.45
C ILE A 104 -14.83 -10.60 32.16
N ASN A 105 -14.16 -11.43 32.95
CA ASN A 105 -12.76 -11.78 32.74
C ASN A 105 -12.53 -12.48 31.39
N SER A 106 -13.44 -13.37 30.99
CA SER A 106 -13.41 -14.00 29.67
C SER A 106 -13.53 -12.97 28.55
N SER A 107 -14.46 -12.02 28.70
CA SER A 107 -14.66 -10.93 27.74
C SER A 107 -13.43 -10.02 27.66
N LEU A 108 -12.86 -9.61 28.80
CA LEU A 108 -11.64 -8.81 28.88
C LEU A 108 -10.44 -9.51 28.23
N GLN A 109 -10.30 -10.82 28.44
CA GLN A 109 -9.24 -11.60 27.80
C GLN A 109 -9.44 -11.67 26.27
N HIS A 110 -10.68 -11.82 25.82
CA HIS A 110 -11.00 -11.81 24.38
C HIS A 110 -10.67 -10.45 23.75
N ILE A 111 -10.98 -9.35 24.44
CA ILE A 111 -10.64 -7.99 24.03
C ILE A 111 -9.13 -7.80 23.94
N LYS A 112 -8.38 -8.28 24.94
CA LYS A 112 -6.92 -8.22 24.93
C LYS A 112 -6.32 -8.97 23.74
N ASN A 113 -6.82 -10.19 23.47
CA ASN A 113 -6.37 -10.99 22.33
C ASN A 113 -6.66 -10.29 20.99
N LEU A 114 -7.82 -9.63 20.86
CA LEU A 114 -8.15 -8.82 19.69
C LEU A 114 -7.19 -7.64 19.52
N ASN A 115 -6.87 -6.94 20.61
CA ASN A 115 -5.93 -5.83 20.59
C ASN A 115 -4.50 -6.27 20.20
N ASP A 116 -4.01 -7.38 20.74
CA ASP A 116 -2.69 -7.92 20.38
C ASP A 116 -2.64 -8.36 18.90
N SER A 117 -3.72 -8.97 18.40
CA SER A 117 -3.86 -9.29 16.98
C SER A 117 -3.87 -8.04 16.10
N PHE A 118 -4.49 -6.95 16.56
CA PHE A 118 -4.52 -5.68 15.85
C PHE A 118 -3.13 -5.06 15.74
N ILE A 119 -2.38 -4.94 16.85
CA ILE A 119 -1.00 -4.40 16.84
C ILE A 119 -0.13 -5.19 15.87
N LYS A 120 -0.30 -6.52 15.82
CA LYS A 120 0.41 -7.37 14.86
C LYS A 120 0.01 -7.08 13.41
N GLN A 121 -1.28 -6.88 13.13
CA GLN A 121 -1.75 -6.51 11.80
C GLN A 121 -1.25 -5.13 11.37
N GLU A 122 -1.28 -4.13 12.24
CA GLU A 122 -0.73 -2.79 12.00
C GLU A 122 0.77 -2.86 11.67
N THR A 123 1.54 -3.62 12.44
CA THR A 123 2.97 -3.81 12.20
C THR A 123 3.24 -4.45 10.83
N ASN A 124 2.45 -5.46 10.45
CA ASN A 124 2.54 -6.09 9.14
C ASN A 124 2.19 -5.12 8.02
N LEU A 125 1.16 -4.30 8.21
CA LEU A 125 0.75 -3.27 7.27
C LEU A 125 1.87 -2.26 7.02
N ASN A 126 2.45 -1.72 8.09
CA ASN A 126 3.57 -0.79 8.01
C ASN A 126 4.77 -1.42 7.30
N SER A 127 5.04 -2.71 7.53
CA SER A 127 6.09 -3.45 6.80
C SER A 127 5.79 -3.56 5.30
N ILE A 128 4.55 -3.87 4.92
CA ILE A 128 4.12 -3.95 3.52
C ILE A 128 4.26 -2.57 2.85
N MET A 129 3.79 -1.52 3.51
CA MET A 129 3.89 -0.14 3.01
C MET A 129 5.36 0.27 2.80
N ASN A 130 6.24 -0.02 3.75
CA ASN A 130 7.67 0.27 3.61
C ASN A 130 8.31 -0.50 2.44
N LYS A 131 7.98 -1.80 2.28
CA LYS A 131 8.47 -2.59 1.14
C LYS A 131 7.97 -2.05 -0.19
N GLN A 132 6.70 -1.66 -0.28
CA GLN A 132 6.14 -1.06 -1.49
C GLN A 132 6.82 0.28 -1.79
N SER A 133 7.11 1.11 -0.78
CA SER A 133 7.86 2.36 -0.95
C SER A 133 9.28 2.12 -1.46
N GLN A 134 9.97 1.09 -0.95
CA GLN A 134 11.32 0.74 -1.42
C GLN A 134 11.31 0.21 -2.86
N ILE A 135 10.34 -0.65 -3.19
CA ILE A 135 10.14 -1.12 -4.58
C ILE A 135 9.86 0.08 -5.48
N PHE A 136 9.07 1.04 -5.02
CA PHE A 136 8.79 2.28 -5.74
C PHE A 136 10.08 3.09 -5.99
N GLU A 137 10.91 3.33 -4.97
CA GLU A 137 12.20 4.03 -5.11
C GLU A 137 13.16 3.32 -6.07
N THR A 138 13.35 2.01 -5.91
CA THR A 138 14.22 1.23 -6.81
C THR A 138 13.69 1.16 -8.25
N THR A 139 12.37 1.13 -8.41
CA THR A 139 11.74 1.18 -9.74
C THR A 139 11.93 2.56 -10.38
N LEU A 140 11.84 3.64 -9.58
CA LEU A 140 12.12 5.01 -10.02
C LEU A 140 13.55 5.13 -10.58
N ASP A 141 14.54 4.57 -9.87
CA ASP A 141 15.95 4.57 -10.29
C ASP A 141 16.18 3.78 -11.59
N CYS A 142 15.39 2.74 -11.85
CA CYS A 142 15.48 1.94 -13.09
C CYS A 142 14.88 2.66 -14.31
N PHE A 143 13.89 3.53 -14.12
CA PHE A 143 13.18 4.22 -15.22
C PHE A 143 13.66 5.64 -15.49
N LEU A 144 14.29 6.28 -14.50
CA LEU A 144 14.99 7.55 -14.64
C LEU A 144 16.49 7.28 -14.44
N PRO A 145 17.23 6.80 -15.46
CA PRO A 145 18.67 6.91 -15.39
C PRO A 145 18.96 8.39 -15.16
N THR A 146 19.56 8.70 -14.01
CA THR A 146 20.09 10.03 -13.75
C THR A 146 21.03 10.33 -14.91
N ASN A 147 20.62 11.28 -15.77
CA ASN A 147 21.47 11.82 -16.82
C ASN A 147 22.57 12.64 -16.12
N ASN A 148 23.53 11.94 -15.54
CA ASN A 148 24.82 12.45 -15.14
C ASN A 148 25.83 11.84 -16.12
N GLY A 149 25.88 12.42 -17.32
CA GLY A 149 26.77 12.07 -18.42
C GLY A 149 26.57 12.99 -19.61
#